data_AF-A0A199W6I6-F1
#
_entry.id   AF-A0A199W6I6-F1
#
_cell.length_a   1.000
_cell.length_b   1.000
_cell.length_c   1.000
_cell.angle_alpha   90.00
_cell.angle_beta   90.00
_cell.angle_gamma   90.00
#
_symmetry.space_group_name_H-M   'P 1'
#
loop_
_entity.id
_entity.type
_entity.pdbx_description
1 polymer ?
#
loop_
_entity_poly.entity_id
_entity_poly.type
_entity_poly.pdbx_seq_one_letter_code
_entity_poly.pdbx_strand_id
1 'polypeptide(L)'
;MVNQTTEVVTTYIEDSISKHTTPSPRTQSRRDVNLERVELDLARARTAIREAVQKANNGSEIEDSDYVPKGPVYRNAHAFHRSYLEMEKLFKVYVYREGEPPIFHDGPCRSIYSTEGRFIHGMEQENRLRTTDPRLAHAYFLPFSVVKMVKLIYEPNSHDMKPLRRTVLDYINVVASKYPYWNRSLGADHFMLSCHDWGPYVSSADPHLFSNSIRVLCNANTSEGFNPSKDVALPEINLKTDSTAGMLGGPSASRRPILAFFAGGNHGPVRPLLLQHWKDNDSDIRVTEYLPRGVSYYDMMRRSKFCLCPSGYEVASPRIVEAVYLECVPVTISDNYSLPFSDVLNWKSFSVQVSVGDIPNLKKILTGISPRQYIRMQRRVRVVRRHFMVNNRRSGS
;
A
#
# COMPACT_ATOMS: atom_id res chain seq x y z
N MET A 1 18.63 -32.32 3.69
CA MET A 1 19.64 -33.00 2.85
C MET A 1 20.19 -32.00 1.86
N VAL A 2 21.51 -31.99 1.73
CA VAL A 2 22.34 -30.94 1.14
C VAL A 2 22.62 -31.22 -0.35
N ASN A 3 22.71 -30.14 -1.13
CA ASN A 3 23.33 -29.97 -2.46
C ASN A 3 22.75 -30.68 -3.70
N GLN A 4 22.34 -29.88 -4.69
CA GLN A 4 22.96 -29.72 -6.03
C GLN A 4 21.91 -29.25 -7.03
N THR A 5 22.07 -28.03 -7.58
CA THR A 5 21.83 -27.65 -9.00
C THR A 5 22.01 -26.15 -9.19
N THR A 6 23.27 -25.70 -9.14
CA THR A 6 23.74 -24.51 -9.85
C THR A 6 24.25 -25.00 -11.19
N GLU A 7 23.45 -24.89 -12.25
CA GLU A 7 23.89 -24.98 -13.67
C GLU A 7 22.68 -24.88 -14.63
N VAL A 8 22.08 -23.69 -14.78
CA VAL A 8 21.27 -23.35 -15.98
C VAL A 8 21.31 -21.82 -16.19
N VAL A 9 22.49 -21.22 -16.32
CA VAL A 9 22.61 -19.80 -16.71
C VAL A 9 23.84 -19.63 -17.60
N THR A 10 23.88 -20.30 -18.75
CA THR A 10 24.83 -19.99 -19.83
C THR A 10 24.46 -20.84 -21.03
N THR A 11 23.60 -20.34 -21.94
CA THR A 11 23.50 -20.76 -23.35
C THR A 11 22.34 -20.03 -24.05
N TYR A 12 22.39 -18.70 -24.18
CA TYR A 12 21.63 -17.97 -25.22
C TYR A 12 22.30 -16.63 -25.53
N ILE A 13 23.58 -16.63 -25.87
CA ILE A 13 24.23 -15.52 -26.56
C ILE A 13 25.21 -16.14 -27.55
N GLU A 14 24.82 -16.17 -28.83
CA GLU A 14 25.65 -16.15 -30.04
C GLU A 14 24.84 -16.77 -31.19
N ASP A 15 24.11 -15.92 -31.93
CA ASP A 15 24.11 -15.92 -33.39
C ASP A 15 23.13 -14.86 -33.93
N SER A 16 23.67 -13.70 -34.32
CA SER A 16 23.20 -12.88 -35.45
C SER A 16 23.98 -11.56 -35.51
N ILE A 17 25.16 -11.61 -36.14
CA ILE A 17 25.88 -10.39 -36.56
C ILE A 17 25.54 -10.08 -38.03
N SER A 18 25.08 -8.83 -38.22
CA SER A 18 25.22 -7.98 -39.40
C SER A 18 24.37 -8.24 -40.65
N LYS A 19 23.33 -7.41 -40.79
CA LYS A 19 23.14 -6.60 -42.01
C LYS A 19 23.00 -5.13 -41.61
N HIS A 20 24.09 -4.38 -41.75
CA HIS A 20 24.09 -2.92 -41.69
C HIS A 20 23.15 -2.36 -42.76
N THR A 21 22.04 -1.77 -42.33
CA THR A 21 21.22 -0.88 -43.16
C THR A 21 21.32 0.49 -42.51
N THR A 22 21.77 1.46 -43.28
CA THR A 22 22.00 2.87 -42.91
C THR A 22 20.78 3.48 -42.23
N PRO A 23 20.94 4.28 -41.14
CA PRO A 23 19.81 4.97 -40.54
C PRO A 23 19.32 6.06 -41.47
N SER A 24 18.04 5.96 -41.85
CA SER A 24 17.27 7.01 -42.52
C SER A 24 17.29 8.33 -41.70
N PRO A 25 17.24 9.51 -42.34
CA PRO A 25 17.43 10.78 -41.64
C PRO A 25 16.30 11.02 -40.64
N ARG A 26 16.71 11.38 -39.41
CA ARG A 26 15.92 11.97 -38.31
C ARG A 26 14.51 12.42 -38.74
N THR A 27 13.51 11.59 -38.47
CA THR A 27 12.18 12.10 -38.16
C THR A 27 12.34 13.00 -36.95
N GLN A 28 12.23 14.31 -37.14
CA GLN A 28 11.95 15.23 -36.04
C GLN A 28 10.72 14.68 -35.33
N SER A 29 10.92 14.06 -34.16
CA SER A 29 9.82 13.71 -33.26
C SER A 29 9.02 14.98 -33.05
N ARG A 30 7.78 15.03 -33.56
CA ARG A 30 6.86 16.11 -33.28
C ARG A 30 6.78 16.21 -31.75
N ARG A 31 7.24 17.32 -31.19
CA ARG A 31 7.13 17.59 -29.74
C ARG A 31 5.70 17.32 -29.29
N ASP A 32 5.53 16.41 -28.33
CA ASP A 32 4.25 16.16 -27.70
C ASP A 32 3.95 17.30 -26.72
N VAL A 33 3.31 18.35 -27.24
CA VAL A 33 2.98 19.58 -26.49
C VAL A 33 2.16 19.26 -25.23
N ASN A 34 1.35 18.21 -25.24
CA ASN A 34 0.56 17.82 -24.07
C ASN A 34 1.46 17.23 -22.98
N LEU A 35 2.42 16.38 -23.37
CA LEU A 35 3.41 15.84 -22.44
C LEU A 35 4.28 16.96 -21.85
N GLU A 36 4.73 17.91 -22.66
CA GLU A 36 5.51 19.07 -22.18
C GLU A 36 4.72 19.90 -21.15
N ARG A 37 3.41 20.04 -21.36
CA ARG A 37 2.53 20.73 -20.42
C ARG A 37 2.42 19.97 -19.09
N VAL A 38 2.18 18.66 -19.12
CA VAL A 38 2.11 17.81 -17.92
C VAL A 38 3.43 17.86 -17.13
N GLU A 39 4.57 17.77 -17.82
CA GLU A 39 5.89 17.87 -17.18
C GLU A 39 6.15 19.25 -16.57
N LEU A 40 5.70 20.33 -17.22
CA LEU A 40 5.80 21.67 -16.66
C LEU A 40 4.97 21.82 -15.38
N ASP A 41 3.76 21.26 -15.35
CA ASP A 41 2.90 21.28 -14.16
C ASP A 41 3.53 20.48 -13.00
N LEU A 42 4.10 19.30 -13.28
CA LEU A 42 4.85 18.51 -12.29
C LEU A 42 6.12 19.25 -11.80
N ALA A 43 6.85 19.93 -12.68
CA ALA A 43 8.02 20.71 -12.31
C ALA A 43 7.65 21.86 -11.36
N ARG A 44 6.55 22.56 -11.63
CA ARG A 44 6.01 23.61 -10.76
C ARG A 44 5.62 23.06 -9.39
N ALA A 45 4.93 21.92 -9.33
CA ALA A 45 4.56 21.27 -8.08
C ALA A 45 5.81 20.89 -7.25
N ARG A 46 6.83 20.31 -7.88
CA ARG A 46 8.11 19.98 -7.22
C ARG A 46 8.81 21.22 -6.66
N THR A 47 8.81 22.33 -7.41
CA THR A 47 9.35 23.61 -6.93
C THR A 47 8.58 24.14 -5.72
N ALA A 48 7.24 24.15 -5.79
CA ALA A 48 6.40 24.60 -4.68
C ALA A 48 6.63 23.76 -3.39
N ILE A 49 6.80 22.44 -3.52
CA ILE A 49 7.13 21.55 -2.40
C ILE A 49 8.49 21.92 -1.80
N ARG A 50 9.53 22.14 -2.63
CA ARG A 50 10.87 22.53 -2.14
C ARG A 50 10.84 23.88 -1.42
N GLU A 51 10.11 24.86 -1.95
CA GLU A 51 9.93 26.16 -1.29
C GLU A 51 9.20 26.03 0.05
N ALA A 52 8.17 25.17 0.14
CA ALA A 52 7.47 24.92 1.40
C ALA A 52 8.42 24.34 2.47
N VAL A 53 9.34 23.44 2.07
CA VAL A 53 10.38 22.92 2.96
C VAL A 53 11.33 24.01 3.43
N GLN A 54 11.74 24.92 2.54
CA GLN A 54 12.63 26.03 2.91
C GLN A 54 11.95 27.02 3.87
N LYS A 55 10.68 27.38 3.62
CA LYS A 55 9.90 28.24 4.51
C LYS A 55 9.73 27.64 5.91
N ALA A 56 9.56 26.32 5.99
CA ALA A 56 9.51 25.60 7.27
C ALA A 56 10.78 25.79 8.09
N ASN A 57 11.95 25.69 7.45
CA ASN A 57 13.25 25.87 8.10
C ASN A 57 13.44 27.31 8.60
N ASN A 58 12.76 28.28 7.99
CA ASN A 58 12.76 29.69 8.41
C ASN A 58 11.68 30.01 9.45
N GLY A 59 10.98 29.00 10.00
CA GLY A 59 9.99 29.17 11.07
C GLY A 59 8.62 29.68 10.62
N SER A 60 8.33 29.68 9.31
CA SER A 60 6.99 30.04 8.82
C SER A 60 5.96 28.97 9.20
N GLU A 61 4.81 29.37 9.74
CA GLU A 61 3.73 28.43 10.03
C GLU A 61 2.98 28.01 8.75
N ILE A 62 2.38 26.81 8.79
CA ILE A 62 1.43 26.36 7.78
C ILE A 62 0.06 26.90 8.16
N GLU A 63 -0.55 27.66 7.26
CA GLU A 63 -1.94 28.09 7.36
C GLU A 63 -2.81 27.27 6.39
N ASP A 64 -3.78 26.55 6.95
CA ASP A 64 -4.78 25.80 6.19
C ASP A 64 -6.05 25.66 7.04
N SER A 65 -7.20 26.00 6.45
CA SER A 65 -8.50 25.92 7.13
C SER A 65 -9.02 24.50 7.32
N ASP A 66 -8.62 23.55 6.47
CA ASP A 66 -9.01 22.15 6.56
C ASP A 66 -8.04 21.38 7.47
N TYR A 67 -6.75 21.36 7.14
CA TYR A 67 -5.79 20.61 7.93
C TYR A 67 -4.35 21.11 7.87
N VAL A 68 -3.80 21.34 9.06
CA VAL A 68 -2.39 21.61 9.25
C VAL A 68 -1.68 20.38 9.83
N PRO A 69 -0.83 19.66 9.05
CA PRO A 69 -0.02 18.59 9.60
C PRO A 69 1.03 19.19 10.55
N LYS A 70 1.06 18.70 11.80
CA LYS A 70 2.02 19.14 12.81
C LYS A 70 2.65 17.96 13.54
N GLY A 71 3.87 18.20 14.01
CA GLY A 71 4.57 17.31 14.93
C GLY A 71 5.37 16.18 14.26
N PRO A 72 6.06 15.37 15.08
CA PRO A 72 7.09 14.44 14.63
C PRO A 72 6.55 13.15 13.98
N VAL A 73 5.24 13.09 13.75
CA VAL A 73 4.59 11.98 13.04
C VAL A 73 4.81 12.04 11.54
N TYR A 74 5.14 13.23 11.02
CA TYR A 74 5.53 13.43 9.63
C TYR A 74 7.05 13.44 9.52
N ARG A 75 7.57 12.90 8.41
CA ARG A 75 8.99 13.10 8.03
C ARG A 75 9.25 14.56 7.68
N ASN A 76 8.34 15.16 6.92
CA ASN A 76 8.32 16.58 6.64
C ASN A 76 6.87 17.05 6.46
N ALA A 77 6.34 17.73 7.48
CA ALA A 77 4.93 18.14 7.49
C ALA A 77 4.60 19.18 6.41
N HIS A 78 5.52 20.11 6.13
CA HIS A 78 5.34 21.17 5.13
C HIS A 78 5.41 20.61 3.71
N ALA A 79 6.35 19.68 3.45
CA ALA A 79 6.42 18.99 2.17
C ALA A 79 5.14 18.19 1.89
N PHE A 80 4.69 17.42 2.89
CA PHE A 80 3.46 16.62 2.78
C PHE A 80 2.25 17.52 2.51
N HIS A 81 2.08 18.57 3.31
CA HIS A 81 0.98 19.53 3.16
C HIS A 81 0.94 20.13 1.76
N ARG A 82 2.06 20.72 1.32
CA ARG A 82 2.14 21.34 -0.01
C ARG A 82 1.95 20.31 -1.12
N SER A 83 2.54 19.12 -1.00
CA SER A 83 2.37 18.03 -1.98
C SER A 83 0.90 17.64 -2.13
N TYR A 84 0.17 17.51 -1.02
CA TYR A 84 -1.26 17.22 -1.02
C TYR A 84 -2.07 18.30 -1.74
N LEU A 85 -1.80 19.58 -1.44
CA LEU A 85 -2.51 20.70 -2.09
C LEU A 85 -2.25 20.77 -3.60
N GLU A 86 -1.00 20.58 -4.05
CA GLU A 86 -0.69 20.54 -5.48
C GLU A 86 -1.33 19.33 -6.17
N MET A 87 -1.38 18.17 -5.49
CA MET A 87 -2.04 16.97 -5.99
C MET A 87 -3.55 17.19 -6.16
N GLU A 88 -4.25 17.77 -5.17
CA GLU A 88 -5.69 18.06 -5.30
C GLU A 88 -6.01 19.07 -6.42
N LYS A 89 -5.09 19.99 -6.69
CA LYS A 89 -5.23 21.03 -7.72
C LYS A 89 -4.95 20.52 -9.13
N LEU A 90 -3.87 19.76 -9.30
CA LEU A 90 -3.29 19.47 -10.62
C LEU A 90 -3.50 18.01 -11.06
N PHE A 91 -3.40 17.05 -10.14
CA PHE A 91 -3.23 15.65 -10.51
C PHE A 91 -4.47 15.09 -11.20
N LYS A 92 -4.27 14.44 -12.35
CA LYS A 92 -5.33 13.81 -13.15
C LYS A 92 -4.97 12.38 -13.50
N VAL A 93 -5.96 11.51 -13.38
CA VAL A 93 -5.89 10.10 -13.71
C VAL A 93 -6.86 9.80 -14.85
N TYR A 94 -6.35 9.21 -15.92
CA TYR A 94 -7.18 8.62 -16.95
C TYR A 94 -7.40 7.13 -16.64
N VAL A 95 -8.64 6.68 -16.72
CA VAL A 95 -9.00 5.27 -16.54
C VAL A 95 -9.26 4.69 -17.92
N TYR A 96 -8.50 3.66 -18.31
CA TYR A 96 -8.77 2.91 -19.55
C TYR A 96 -10.18 2.32 -19.50
N ARG A 97 -10.87 2.28 -20.64
CA ARG A 97 -12.30 1.85 -20.69
C ARG A 97 -12.45 0.37 -21.08
N GLU A 98 -11.33 -0.28 -21.36
CA GLU A 98 -11.27 -1.64 -21.85
C GLU A 98 -11.56 -2.62 -20.72
N GLY A 99 -12.19 -3.73 -21.08
CA GLY A 99 -12.56 -4.79 -20.15
C GLY A 99 -13.95 -4.57 -19.57
N GLU A 100 -14.56 -5.64 -19.07
CA GLU A 100 -15.91 -5.62 -18.48
C GLU A 100 -15.88 -6.15 -17.04
N PRO A 101 -16.82 -5.70 -16.19
CA PRO A 101 -17.09 -6.36 -14.92
C PRO A 101 -17.39 -7.85 -15.09
N PRO A 102 -17.06 -8.70 -14.10
CA PRO A 102 -16.58 -8.35 -12.77
C PRO A 102 -15.05 -8.32 -12.61
N ILE A 103 -14.27 -8.55 -13.67
CA ILE A 103 -12.79 -8.57 -13.60
C ILE A 103 -12.21 -7.17 -13.73
N PHE A 104 -12.77 -6.37 -14.65
CA PHE A 104 -12.38 -4.99 -14.89
C PHE A 104 -13.46 -4.05 -14.36
N HIS A 105 -13.08 -2.85 -13.94
CA HIS A 105 -14.00 -1.81 -13.49
C HIS A 105 -14.88 -2.18 -12.27
N ASP A 106 -14.58 -3.30 -11.60
CA ASP A 106 -15.27 -3.77 -10.40
C ASP A 106 -14.26 -4.44 -9.46
N GLY A 107 -14.58 -4.50 -8.17
CA GLY A 107 -13.75 -5.10 -7.14
C GLY A 107 -14.48 -5.33 -5.82
N PRO A 108 -13.92 -6.13 -4.91
CA PRO A 108 -14.53 -6.36 -3.60
C PRO A 108 -14.56 -5.06 -2.78
N CYS A 109 -15.73 -4.66 -2.30
CA CYS A 109 -15.90 -3.46 -1.46
C CYS A 109 -16.05 -3.76 0.04
N ARG A 110 -15.89 -5.03 0.44
CA ARG A 110 -16.01 -5.51 1.84
C ARG A 110 -14.89 -6.49 2.17
N SER A 111 -14.70 -6.72 3.47
CA SER A 111 -13.65 -7.56 4.04
C SER A 111 -12.25 -6.96 3.84
N ILE A 112 -11.23 -7.79 3.99
CA ILE A 112 -9.81 -7.44 4.00
C ILE A 112 -9.32 -6.79 2.70
N TYR A 113 -9.87 -7.18 1.55
CA TYR A 113 -9.54 -6.61 0.25
C TYR A 113 -10.40 -5.42 -0.17
N SER A 114 -11.20 -4.86 0.75
CA SER A 114 -12.19 -3.83 0.43
C SER A 114 -11.62 -2.56 -0.19
N THR A 115 -10.36 -2.23 0.12
CA THR A 115 -9.67 -1.05 -0.39
C THR A 115 -9.43 -1.12 -1.89
N GLU A 116 -9.25 -2.32 -2.45
CA GLU A 116 -9.13 -2.52 -3.90
C GLU A 116 -10.40 -2.12 -4.62
N GLY A 117 -11.55 -2.72 -4.24
CA GLY A 117 -12.82 -2.39 -4.87
C GLY A 117 -13.27 -0.95 -4.61
N ARG A 118 -13.02 -0.41 -3.40
CA ARG A 118 -13.35 1.00 -3.11
C ARG A 118 -12.53 1.97 -3.96
N PHE A 119 -11.26 1.69 -4.22
CA PHE A 119 -10.46 2.52 -5.11
C PHE A 119 -10.99 2.46 -6.55
N ILE A 120 -11.19 1.24 -7.09
CA ILE A 120 -11.72 1.05 -8.45
C ILE A 120 -13.06 1.77 -8.58
N HIS A 121 -13.99 1.54 -7.66
CA HIS A 121 -15.29 2.22 -7.64
C HIS A 121 -15.13 3.75 -7.59
N GLY A 122 -14.26 4.28 -6.73
CA GLY A 122 -14.00 5.71 -6.63
C GLY A 122 -13.47 6.32 -7.93
N MET A 123 -12.66 5.57 -8.67
CA MET A 123 -12.18 5.93 -9.99
C MET A 123 -13.25 5.80 -11.08
N GLU A 124 -14.23 4.91 -10.92
CA GLU A 124 -15.37 4.82 -11.84
C GLU A 124 -16.41 5.94 -11.64
N GLN A 125 -16.43 6.59 -10.48
CA GLN A 125 -17.30 7.73 -10.24
C GLN A 125 -16.68 9.05 -10.74
N GLU A 126 -17.53 10.05 -10.98
CA GLU A 126 -17.07 11.42 -11.20
C GLU A 126 -16.36 11.96 -9.96
N ASN A 127 -15.11 12.38 -10.15
CA ASN A 127 -14.30 12.94 -9.08
C ASN A 127 -13.27 13.90 -9.66
N ARG A 128 -12.74 14.80 -8.80
CA ARG A 128 -11.79 15.85 -9.21
C ARG A 128 -10.46 15.33 -9.74
N LEU A 129 -10.09 14.09 -9.43
CA LEU A 129 -8.83 13.48 -9.86
C LEU A 129 -8.99 12.73 -11.18
N ARG A 130 -10.20 12.35 -11.61
CA ARG A 130 -10.40 11.68 -12.91
C ARG A 130 -10.45 12.68 -14.05
N THR A 131 -9.88 12.30 -15.19
CA THR A 131 -10.08 12.98 -16.48
C THR A 131 -10.63 12.00 -17.51
N THR A 132 -11.51 12.49 -18.40
CA THR A 132 -11.94 11.76 -19.60
C THR A 132 -11.07 12.05 -20.82
N ASP A 133 -10.26 13.12 -20.75
CA ASP A 133 -9.25 13.43 -21.76
C ASP A 133 -7.89 12.87 -21.32
N PRO A 134 -7.36 11.83 -21.99
CA PRO A 134 -6.08 11.24 -21.63
C PRO A 134 -4.90 12.20 -21.82
N ARG A 135 -5.03 13.24 -22.66
CA ARG A 135 -3.96 14.24 -22.86
C ARG A 135 -3.70 15.11 -21.63
N LEU A 136 -4.66 15.16 -20.70
CA LEU A 136 -4.54 15.88 -19.44
C LEU A 136 -4.05 14.98 -18.28
N ALA A 137 -3.89 13.68 -18.53
CA ALA A 137 -3.58 12.72 -17.49
C ALA A 137 -2.10 12.75 -17.10
N HIS A 138 -1.87 12.74 -15.78
CA HIS A 138 -0.56 12.57 -15.17
C HIS A 138 -0.26 11.10 -14.90
N ALA A 139 -1.30 10.28 -14.73
CA ALA A 139 -1.19 8.84 -14.57
C ALA A 139 -2.36 8.11 -15.26
N TYR A 140 -2.12 6.86 -15.67
CA TYR A 140 -3.08 6.02 -16.36
C TYR A 140 -3.39 4.78 -15.53
N PHE A 141 -4.66 4.61 -15.16
CA PHE A 141 -5.10 3.48 -14.33
C PHE A 141 -5.48 2.28 -15.19
N LEU A 142 -4.96 1.11 -14.82
CA LEU A 142 -5.36 -0.20 -15.34
C LEU A 142 -6.43 -0.80 -14.39
N PRO A 143 -7.73 -0.74 -14.73
CA PRO A 143 -8.84 -1.00 -13.81
C PRO A 143 -9.16 -2.49 -13.63
N PHE A 144 -8.16 -3.37 -13.60
CA PHE A 144 -8.38 -4.79 -13.32
C PHE A 144 -8.28 -5.09 -11.82
N SER A 145 -9.13 -5.98 -11.32
CA SER A 145 -9.11 -6.46 -9.93
C SER A 145 -8.42 -7.82 -9.85
N VAL A 146 -7.25 -7.86 -9.20
CA VAL A 146 -6.55 -9.12 -8.93
C VAL A 146 -7.40 -10.02 -8.04
N VAL A 147 -8.12 -9.47 -7.07
CA VAL A 147 -8.99 -10.28 -6.20
C VAL A 147 -10.11 -10.96 -6.98
N LYS A 148 -10.70 -10.26 -7.96
CA LYS A 148 -11.73 -10.84 -8.83
C LYS A 148 -11.14 -11.91 -9.75
N MET A 149 -9.94 -11.71 -10.28
CA MET A 149 -9.22 -12.75 -11.02
C MET A 149 -8.98 -14.00 -10.17
N VAL A 150 -8.52 -13.85 -8.93
CA VAL A 150 -8.35 -15.00 -8.02
C VAL A 150 -9.68 -15.73 -7.77
N LYS A 151 -10.78 -15.00 -7.62
CA LYS A 151 -12.08 -15.61 -7.33
C LYS A 151 -12.75 -16.29 -8.52
N LEU A 152 -12.48 -15.82 -9.73
CA LEU A 152 -13.28 -16.18 -10.92
C LEU A 152 -12.47 -16.90 -12.00
N ILE A 153 -11.15 -16.73 -12.03
CA ILE A 153 -10.27 -17.33 -13.04
C ILE A 153 -9.44 -18.46 -12.44
N TYR A 154 -8.95 -18.32 -11.21
CA TYR A 154 -8.15 -19.38 -10.58
C TYR A 154 -9.01 -20.58 -10.21
N GLU A 155 -8.62 -21.76 -10.68
CA GLU A 155 -9.24 -23.02 -10.29
C GLU A 155 -8.60 -23.54 -9.00
N PRO A 156 -9.36 -23.70 -7.89
CA PRO A 156 -8.82 -24.19 -6.63
C PRO A 156 -8.12 -25.55 -6.79
N ASN A 157 -6.97 -25.70 -6.15
CA ASN A 157 -6.10 -26.90 -6.18
C ASN A 157 -5.42 -27.22 -7.53
N SER A 158 -5.66 -26.44 -8.59
CA SER A 158 -4.96 -26.60 -9.87
C SER A 158 -3.46 -26.28 -9.75
N HIS A 159 -3.09 -25.40 -8.82
CA HIS A 159 -1.76 -24.78 -8.72
C HIS A 159 -1.34 -24.04 -10.01
N ASP A 160 -2.25 -23.83 -10.97
CA ASP A 160 -1.97 -23.11 -12.21
C ASP A 160 -2.45 -21.66 -12.11
N MET A 161 -1.50 -20.76 -11.86
CA MET A 161 -1.76 -19.32 -11.81
C MET A 161 -1.53 -18.63 -13.16
N LYS A 162 -1.12 -19.35 -14.21
CA LYS A 162 -0.85 -18.78 -15.55
C LYS A 162 -2.06 -18.05 -16.15
N PRO A 163 -3.32 -18.50 -15.99
CA PRO A 163 -4.48 -17.77 -16.52
C PRO A 163 -4.57 -16.31 -16.04
N LEU A 164 -4.15 -16.02 -14.81
CA LEU A 164 -4.18 -14.67 -14.24
C LEU A 164 -3.18 -13.76 -14.97
N ARG A 165 -1.96 -14.26 -15.19
CA ARG A 165 -0.93 -13.54 -15.96
C ARG A 165 -1.35 -13.32 -17.41
N ARG A 166 -1.94 -14.33 -18.06
CA ARG A 166 -2.44 -14.19 -19.44
C ARG A 166 -3.50 -13.10 -19.53
N THR A 167 -4.44 -13.07 -18.59
CA THR A 167 -5.49 -12.03 -18.54
C THR A 167 -4.90 -10.62 -18.48
N VAL A 168 -3.86 -10.39 -17.65
CA VAL A 168 -3.20 -9.09 -17.56
C VAL A 168 -2.37 -8.76 -18.79
N LEU A 169 -1.64 -9.72 -19.33
CA LEU A 169 -0.85 -9.53 -20.55
C LEU A 169 -1.75 -9.17 -21.75
N ASP A 170 -2.85 -9.91 -21.92
CA ASP A 170 -3.83 -9.66 -22.99
C ASP A 170 -4.45 -8.27 -22.83
N TYR A 171 -4.78 -7.86 -21.60
CA TYR A 171 -5.28 -6.53 -21.32
C TYR A 171 -4.29 -5.42 -21.73
N ILE A 172 -3.03 -5.56 -21.33
CA ILE A 172 -1.96 -4.63 -21.69
C ILE A 172 -1.81 -4.56 -23.21
N ASN A 173 -1.84 -5.70 -23.91
CA ASN A 173 -1.75 -5.73 -25.38
C ASN A 173 -2.91 -4.97 -26.05
N VAL A 174 -4.13 -5.06 -25.52
CA VAL A 174 -5.28 -4.27 -26.00
C VAL A 174 -5.04 -2.77 -25.76
N VAL A 175 -4.61 -2.39 -24.55
CA VAL A 175 -4.33 -0.99 -24.22
C VAL A 175 -3.20 -0.41 -25.10
N ALA A 176 -2.11 -1.15 -25.25
CA ALA A 176 -0.92 -0.75 -26.01
C ALA A 176 -1.17 -0.66 -27.52
N SER A 177 -2.06 -1.49 -28.06
CA SER A 177 -2.45 -1.43 -29.47
C SER A 177 -3.44 -0.31 -29.77
N LYS A 178 -4.34 -0.02 -28.83
CA LYS A 178 -5.42 0.97 -29.03
C LYS A 178 -4.99 2.41 -28.70
N TYR A 179 -4.06 2.60 -27.77
CA TYR A 179 -3.66 3.91 -27.28
C TYR A 179 -2.15 4.15 -27.37
N PRO A 180 -1.70 5.38 -27.67
CA PRO A 180 -0.27 5.67 -27.76
C PRO A 180 0.44 5.72 -26.40
N TYR A 181 -0.30 5.91 -25.30
CA TYR A 181 0.25 6.30 -24.00
C TYR A 181 1.09 5.20 -23.33
N TRP A 182 0.68 3.94 -23.43
CA TRP A 182 1.48 2.82 -22.91
C TRP A 182 2.85 2.76 -23.58
N ASN A 183 2.88 2.79 -24.92
CA ASN A 183 4.11 2.71 -25.70
C ASN A 183 4.99 3.96 -25.55
N ARG A 184 4.39 5.12 -25.28
CA ARG A 184 5.13 6.38 -25.06
C ARG A 184 6.06 6.30 -23.85
N SER A 185 5.59 5.70 -22.76
CA SER A 185 6.31 5.65 -21.48
C SER A 185 6.84 4.26 -21.13
N LEU A 186 6.54 3.25 -21.95
CA LEU A 186 6.71 1.84 -21.61
C LEU A 186 6.10 1.55 -20.23
N GLY A 187 4.86 2.03 -20.03
CA GLY A 187 4.10 1.85 -18.80
C GLY A 187 4.55 2.69 -17.59
N ALA A 188 5.54 3.58 -17.70
CA ALA A 188 6.10 4.27 -16.53
C ALA A 188 5.15 5.26 -15.84
N ASP A 189 4.17 5.81 -16.57
CA ASP A 189 3.08 6.65 -16.06
C ASP A 189 1.77 5.86 -15.86
N HIS A 190 1.83 4.53 -15.94
CA HIS A 190 0.71 3.63 -15.68
C HIS A 190 0.78 3.09 -14.28
N PHE A 191 -0.40 2.79 -13.73
CA PHE A 191 -0.47 2.11 -12.45
C PHE A 191 -1.57 1.06 -12.38
N MET A 192 -1.28 0.04 -11.59
CA MET A 192 -2.22 -1.00 -11.17
C MET A 192 -2.42 -0.94 -9.66
N LEU A 193 -3.52 -1.52 -9.18
CA LEU A 193 -3.77 -1.65 -7.75
C LEU A 193 -4.15 -3.09 -7.39
N SER A 194 -3.54 -3.64 -6.35
CA SER A 194 -3.91 -4.96 -5.80
C SER A 194 -3.79 -4.98 -4.29
N CYS A 195 -4.81 -5.51 -3.63
CA CYS A 195 -4.71 -5.88 -2.22
C CYS A 195 -4.60 -7.37 -1.96
N HIS A 196 -4.62 -8.19 -3.01
CA HIS A 196 -4.25 -9.59 -2.89
C HIS A 196 -2.73 -9.77 -2.91
N ASP A 197 -2.25 -10.78 -2.17
CA ASP A 197 -0.85 -11.20 -2.11
C ASP A 197 -0.28 -11.65 -3.47
N TRP A 198 -1.13 -11.96 -4.46
CA TRP A 198 -0.73 -12.35 -5.81
C TRP A 198 -0.51 -11.15 -6.75
N GLY A 199 -0.71 -9.92 -6.27
CA GLY A 199 -0.44 -8.70 -7.04
C GLY A 199 0.94 -8.66 -7.69
N PRO A 200 2.04 -8.92 -6.95
CA PRO A 200 3.39 -9.01 -7.53
C PRO A 200 3.50 -10.03 -8.66
N TYR A 201 2.98 -11.25 -8.46
CA TYR A 201 3.01 -12.31 -9.47
C TYR A 201 2.24 -11.91 -10.74
N VAL A 202 1.03 -11.39 -10.60
CA VAL A 202 0.20 -10.97 -11.73
C VAL A 202 0.86 -9.80 -12.47
N SER A 203 1.44 -8.84 -11.75
CA SER A 203 2.17 -7.72 -12.38
C SER A 203 3.40 -8.15 -13.17
N SER A 204 4.00 -9.31 -12.86
CA SER A 204 5.14 -9.88 -13.59
C SER A 204 4.78 -10.47 -14.96
N ALA A 205 3.49 -10.46 -15.33
CA ALA A 205 3.02 -10.90 -16.64
C ALA A 205 3.68 -10.13 -17.79
N ASP A 206 3.90 -8.83 -17.59
CA ASP A 206 4.56 -7.93 -18.52
C ASP A 206 5.78 -7.27 -17.81
N PRO A 207 6.98 -7.30 -18.42
CA PRO A 207 8.18 -6.72 -17.81
C PRO A 207 8.04 -5.23 -17.51
N HIS A 208 7.35 -4.47 -18.36
CA HIS A 208 7.15 -3.04 -18.17
C HIS A 208 6.14 -2.75 -17.06
N LEU A 209 5.06 -3.54 -16.93
CA LEU A 209 4.16 -3.44 -15.78
C LEU A 209 4.90 -3.70 -14.45
N PHE A 210 5.79 -4.69 -14.42
CA PHE A 210 6.53 -5.02 -13.21
C PHE A 210 7.60 -3.98 -12.86
N SER A 211 8.42 -3.59 -13.85
CA SER A 211 9.62 -2.80 -13.63
C SER A 211 9.40 -1.28 -13.75
N ASN A 212 8.58 -0.84 -14.70
CA ASN A 212 8.39 0.59 -15.00
C ASN A 212 7.13 1.17 -14.34
N SER A 213 6.00 0.47 -14.41
CA SER A 213 4.74 0.98 -13.88
C SER A 213 4.73 1.10 -12.36
N ILE A 214 3.88 1.98 -11.86
CA ILE A 214 3.63 2.17 -10.43
C ILE A 214 2.69 1.03 -9.97
N ARG A 215 3.12 0.22 -9.01
CA ARG A 215 2.24 -0.79 -8.42
C ARG A 215 1.77 -0.30 -7.06
N VAL A 216 0.46 -0.11 -6.93
CA VAL A 216 -0.18 0.21 -5.67
C VAL A 216 -0.57 -1.11 -4.99
N LEU A 217 0.15 -1.49 -3.94
CA LEU A 217 0.03 -2.83 -3.34
C LEU A 217 -0.29 -2.75 -1.86
N CYS A 218 -1.26 -3.56 -1.40
CA CYS A 218 -1.38 -3.84 0.04
C CYS A 218 -0.20 -4.72 0.50
N ASN A 219 0.11 -5.80 -0.23
CA ASN A 219 1.28 -6.66 0.01
C ASN A 219 2.58 -5.98 -0.47
N ALA A 220 3.02 -4.94 0.24
CA ALA A 220 4.19 -4.13 -0.09
C ALA A 220 5.51 -4.78 0.38
N ASN A 221 5.80 -5.98 -0.14
CA ASN A 221 6.95 -6.80 0.24
C ASN A 221 8.17 -6.55 -0.68
N THR A 222 9.26 -6.02 -0.13
CA THR A 222 10.47 -5.72 -0.92
C THR A 222 11.18 -6.97 -1.43
N SER A 223 10.98 -8.15 -0.82
CA SER A 223 11.55 -9.41 -1.34
C SER A 223 10.77 -9.95 -2.55
N GLU A 224 9.56 -9.47 -2.79
CA GLU A 224 8.73 -9.84 -3.96
C GLU A 224 8.81 -8.78 -5.07
N GLY A 225 9.83 -7.92 -4.98
CA GLY A 225 10.13 -6.90 -5.97
C GLY A 225 9.45 -5.56 -5.73
N PHE A 226 8.72 -5.34 -4.63
CA PHE A 226 8.20 -4.00 -4.28
C PHE A 226 9.35 -3.00 -4.15
N ASN A 227 9.25 -1.87 -4.85
CA ASN A 227 10.25 -0.81 -4.82
C ASN A 227 9.67 0.46 -4.19
N PRO A 228 10.04 0.81 -2.94
CA PRO A 228 9.51 2.01 -2.26
C PRO A 228 9.81 3.35 -2.93
N SER A 229 10.73 3.38 -3.91
CA SER A 229 11.03 4.60 -4.68
C SER A 229 10.06 4.83 -5.85
N LYS A 230 9.22 3.82 -6.17
CA LYS A 230 8.34 3.80 -7.34
C LYS A 230 6.91 3.35 -6.98
N ASP A 231 6.81 2.22 -6.28
CA ASP A 231 5.55 1.60 -5.88
C ASP A 231 4.95 2.28 -4.64
N VAL A 232 3.64 2.09 -4.44
CA VAL A 232 2.89 2.72 -3.35
C VAL A 232 2.32 1.64 -2.43
N ALA A 233 2.66 1.72 -1.15
CA ALA A 233 2.09 0.84 -0.12
C ALA A 233 0.70 1.35 0.29
N LEU A 234 -0.35 0.58 -0.01
CA LEU A 234 -1.73 0.89 0.34
C LEU A 234 -2.12 0.19 1.65
N PRO A 235 -2.77 0.86 2.61
CA PRO A 235 -3.23 0.17 3.81
C PRO A 235 -4.34 -0.82 3.48
N GLU A 236 -4.21 -2.03 4.00
CA GLU A 236 -5.27 -3.02 3.99
C GLU A 236 -6.31 -2.68 5.08
N ILE A 237 -7.57 -2.53 4.70
CA ILE A 237 -8.63 -2.14 5.64
C ILE A 237 -9.72 -3.21 5.61
N ASN A 238 -9.94 -3.85 6.76
CA ASN A 238 -11.02 -4.82 6.92
C ASN A 238 -12.36 -4.11 7.17
N LEU A 239 -13.06 -3.78 6.08
CA LEU A 239 -14.40 -3.18 6.16
C LEU A 239 -15.46 -4.28 6.26
N LYS A 240 -15.90 -4.57 7.48
CA LYS A 240 -17.03 -5.49 7.74
C LYS A 240 -18.40 -4.85 7.45
N THR A 241 -18.50 -3.54 7.63
CA THR A 241 -19.68 -2.72 7.32
C THR A 241 -19.24 -1.43 6.63
N ASP A 242 -20.19 -0.66 6.08
CA ASP A 242 -19.90 0.62 5.41
C ASP A 242 -19.46 1.74 6.37
N SER A 243 -19.41 1.45 7.68
CA SER A 243 -18.99 2.40 8.71
C SER A 243 -17.81 1.86 9.53
N THR A 244 -16.82 2.72 9.72
CA THR A 244 -15.71 2.50 10.67
C THR A 244 -16.01 3.09 12.05
N ALA A 245 -17.13 3.80 12.23
CA ALA A 245 -17.41 4.62 13.41
C ALA A 245 -17.45 3.84 14.74
N GLY A 246 -17.99 2.60 14.73
CA GLY A 246 -18.00 1.72 15.91
C GLY A 246 -16.63 1.15 16.32
N MET A 247 -15.60 1.38 15.50
CA MET A 247 -14.23 0.88 15.70
C MET A 247 -13.24 1.98 16.07
N LEU A 248 -13.69 3.21 16.33
CA LEU A 248 -12.79 4.34 16.60
C LEU A 248 -12.58 4.58 18.09
N GLY A 249 -11.33 4.89 18.44
CA GLY A 249 -10.92 5.32 19.76
C GLY A 249 -10.64 4.18 20.74
N GLY A 250 -10.25 4.56 21.95
CA GLY A 250 -9.98 3.61 23.00
C GLY A 250 -9.69 4.30 24.33
N PRO A 251 -9.54 3.53 25.40
CA PRO A 251 -9.28 4.08 26.72
C PRO A 251 -7.90 4.76 26.79
N SER A 252 -7.76 5.63 27.79
CA SER A 252 -6.49 6.26 28.15
C SER A 252 -5.41 5.22 28.45
N ALA A 253 -4.13 5.60 28.32
CA ALA A 253 -2.97 4.75 28.63
C ALA A 253 -3.08 4.00 29.97
N SER A 254 -3.60 4.63 31.02
CA SER A 254 -3.76 4.05 32.36
C SER A 254 -4.83 2.95 32.45
N ARG A 255 -5.79 2.93 31.52
CA ARG A 255 -6.93 2.01 31.49
C ARG A 255 -6.70 0.83 30.53
N ARG A 256 -5.45 0.56 30.16
CA ARG A 256 -5.03 -0.53 29.28
C ARG A 256 -4.21 -1.56 30.06
N PRO A 257 -4.88 -2.55 30.68
CA PRO A 257 -4.21 -3.50 31.58
C PRO A 257 -3.36 -4.56 30.84
N ILE A 258 -3.61 -4.81 29.56
CA ILE A 258 -2.88 -5.83 28.80
C ILE A 258 -1.64 -5.18 28.18
N LEU A 259 -0.45 -5.79 28.33
CA LEU A 259 0.77 -5.25 27.72
C LEU A 259 0.70 -5.36 26.20
N ALA A 260 0.51 -6.57 25.68
CA ALA A 260 0.43 -6.82 24.25
C ALA A 260 -0.66 -7.84 23.91
N PHE A 261 -1.26 -7.71 22.73
CA PHE A 261 -2.30 -8.64 22.28
C PHE A 261 -2.18 -9.04 20.82
N PHE A 262 -2.41 -10.33 20.57
CA PHE A 262 -2.65 -10.94 19.27
C PHE A 262 -3.75 -11.99 19.36
N ALA A 263 -4.61 -12.01 18.35
CA ALA A 263 -5.56 -13.10 18.11
C ALA A 263 -5.69 -13.32 16.60
N GLY A 264 -5.27 -14.48 16.11
CA GLY A 264 -5.36 -14.85 14.71
C GLY A 264 -4.77 -16.23 14.43
N GLY A 265 -5.33 -16.92 13.43
CA GLY A 265 -4.93 -18.29 13.10
C GLY A 265 -3.48 -18.42 12.65
N ASN A 266 -2.97 -19.65 12.78
CA ASN A 266 -1.65 -20.05 12.30
C ASN A 266 -1.56 -19.93 10.77
N HIS A 267 -0.87 -18.90 10.28
CA HIS A 267 -0.89 -18.51 8.87
C HIS A 267 0.40 -17.77 8.50
N GLY A 268 1.05 -18.19 7.40
CA GLY A 268 2.33 -17.63 6.97
C GLY A 268 3.54 -18.05 7.83
N PRO A 269 4.74 -17.55 7.54
CA PRO A 269 5.97 -17.97 8.21
C PRO A 269 6.17 -17.35 9.62
N VAL A 270 5.60 -16.17 9.90
CA VAL A 270 5.87 -15.45 11.16
C VAL A 270 4.93 -15.85 12.30
N ARG A 271 3.64 -16.05 12.01
CA ARG A 271 2.65 -16.42 13.05
C ARG A 271 2.94 -17.75 13.76
N PRO A 272 3.41 -18.83 13.10
CA PRO A 272 3.82 -20.04 13.79
C PRO A 272 4.84 -19.78 14.90
N LEU A 273 5.86 -18.94 14.62
CA LEU A 273 6.90 -18.58 15.58
C LEU A 273 6.34 -17.79 16.77
N LEU A 274 5.45 -16.83 16.49
CA LEU A 274 4.77 -16.05 17.54
C LEU A 274 3.90 -16.96 18.42
N LEU A 275 3.09 -17.84 17.81
CA LEU A 275 2.21 -18.75 18.50
C LEU A 275 3.01 -19.77 19.33
N GLN A 276 4.06 -20.36 18.76
CA GLN A 276 4.92 -21.32 19.46
C GLN A 276 5.52 -20.73 20.73
N HIS A 277 5.91 -19.45 20.72
CA HIS A 277 6.57 -18.84 21.86
C HIS A 277 5.60 -18.26 22.90
N TRP A 278 4.52 -17.60 22.47
CA TRP A 278 3.69 -16.76 23.34
C TRP A 278 2.26 -17.26 23.56
N LYS A 279 1.77 -18.22 22.77
CA LYS A 279 0.39 -18.68 22.88
C LYS A 279 0.13 -19.26 24.27
N ASP A 280 -0.82 -18.66 24.98
CA ASP A 280 -1.26 -19.08 26.32
C ASP A 280 -0.11 -19.24 27.35
N ASN A 281 1.02 -18.55 27.14
CA ASN A 281 2.26 -18.74 27.91
C ASN A 281 2.61 -17.53 28.82
N ASP A 282 1.95 -16.38 28.66
CA ASP A 282 2.20 -15.18 29.46
C ASP A 282 0.89 -14.41 29.73
N SER A 283 0.75 -13.85 30.93
CA SER A 283 -0.45 -13.13 31.36
C SER A 283 -0.52 -11.68 30.87
N ASP A 284 0.64 -11.06 30.60
CA ASP A 284 0.79 -9.69 30.12
C ASP A 284 0.74 -9.63 28.59
N ILE A 285 1.37 -10.60 27.93
CA ILE A 285 1.36 -10.78 26.46
C ILE A 285 0.36 -11.85 26.09
N ARG A 286 -0.83 -11.42 25.65
CA ARG A 286 -1.93 -12.32 25.31
C ARG A 286 -1.91 -12.67 23.84
N VAL A 287 -1.42 -13.86 23.52
CA VAL A 287 -1.40 -14.41 22.16
C VAL A 287 -2.32 -15.63 22.12
N THR A 288 -3.23 -15.67 21.15
CA THR A 288 -4.14 -16.80 20.93
C THR A 288 -4.45 -16.95 19.44
N GLU A 289 -4.94 -18.12 19.03
CA GLU A 289 -5.41 -18.33 17.66
C GLU A 289 -6.86 -17.87 17.49
N TYR A 290 -7.72 -18.29 18.43
CA TYR A 290 -9.15 -18.02 18.43
C TYR A 290 -9.59 -17.54 19.79
N LEU A 291 -10.39 -16.49 19.83
CA LEU A 291 -10.96 -15.99 21.06
C LEU A 291 -12.12 -16.88 21.53
N PRO A 292 -12.29 -17.08 22.85
CA PRO A 292 -13.46 -17.75 23.38
C PRO A 292 -14.76 -17.06 22.95
N ARG A 293 -15.86 -17.84 22.86
CA ARG A 293 -17.20 -17.29 22.58
C ARG A 293 -17.54 -16.19 23.60
N GLY A 294 -18.09 -15.08 23.11
CA GLY A 294 -18.45 -13.92 23.93
C GLY A 294 -17.31 -12.93 24.20
N VAL A 295 -16.06 -13.26 23.86
CA VAL A 295 -14.93 -12.33 24.00
C VAL A 295 -14.79 -11.48 22.75
N SER A 296 -14.94 -10.17 22.91
CA SER A 296 -14.81 -9.20 21.82
C SER A 296 -13.35 -8.94 21.46
N TYR A 297 -13.01 -9.24 20.20
CA TYR A 297 -11.69 -8.98 19.61
C TYR A 297 -11.28 -7.51 19.73
N TYR A 298 -12.19 -6.59 19.38
CA TYR A 298 -11.89 -5.17 19.42
C TYR A 298 -11.74 -4.65 20.86
N ASP A 299 -12.47 -5.22 21.83
CA ASP A 299 -12.30 -4.83 23.23
C ASP A 299 -10.98 -5.33 23.82
N MET A 300 -10.51 -6.51 23.39
CA MET A 300 -9.15 -6.96 23.72
C MET A 300 -8.10 -5.99 23.18
N MET A 301 -8.20 -5.57 21.92
CA MET A 301 -7.30 -4.54 21.36
C MET A 301 -7.40 -3.20 22.11
N ARG A 302 -8.60 -2.73 22.47
CA ARG A 302 -8.80 -1.49 23.25
C ARG A 302 -8.14 -1.55 24.62
N ARG A 303 -8.13 -2.73 25.26
CA ARG A 303 -7.54 -2.94 26.58
C ARG A 303 -6.02 -3.18 26.54
N SER A 304 -5.45 -3.31 25.35
CA SER A 304 -4.02 -3.53 25.16
C SER A 304 -3.24 -2.25 24.91
N LYS A 305 -2.02 -2.18 25.46
CA LYS A 305 -1.09 -1.09 25.19
C LYS A 305 -0.54 -1.20 23.78
N PHE A 306 -0.09 -2.40 23.43
CA PHE A 306 0.52 -2.75 22.16
C PHE A 306 -0.31 -3.81 21.41
N CYS A 307 -0.46 -3.65 20.10
CA CYS A 307 -1.17 -4.61 19.26
C CYS A 307 -0.17 -5.24 18.29
N LEU A 308 0.10 -6.53 18.49
CA LEU A 308 1.04 -7.27 17.65
C LEU A 308 0.42 -7.48 16.27
N CYS A 309 1.15 -7.12 15.24
CA CYS A 309 0.78 -7.20 13.83
C CYS A 309 1.84 -8.05 13.08
N PRO A 310 1.89 -9.37 13.33
CA PRO A 310 2.77 -10.27 12.60
C PRO A 310 2.30 -10.48 11.16
N SER A 311 3.24 -10.51 10.22
CA SER A 311 2.94 -10.86 8.82
C SER A 311 2.39 -12.29 8.69
N GLY A 312 1.59 -12.48 7.64
CA GLY A 312 1.07 -13.77 7.20
C GLY A 312 1.85 -14.27 5.96
N TYR A 313 1.17 -14.94 5.02
CA TYR A 313 1.74 -15.18 3.69
C TYR A 313 2.00 -13.86 2.97
N GLU A 314 1.13 -12.87 3.16
CA GLU A 314 1.40 -11.47 2.86
C GLU A 314 2.05 -10.74 4.04
N VAL A 315 2.85 -9.72 3.73
CA VAL A 315 3.39 -8.82 4.76
C VAL A 315 2.33 -7.85 5.30
N ALA A 316 1.26 -7.64 4.54
CA ALA A 316 0.13 -6.81 4.92
C ALA A 316 -0.67 -7.42 6.09
N SER A 317 -1.35 -6.56 6.83
CA SER A 317 -2.34 -7.02 7.79
C SER A 317 -3.34 -5.91 8.06
N PRO A 318 -4.66 -6.20 8.03
CA PRO A 318 -5.67 -5.20 8.36
C PRO A 318 -5.57 -4.76 9.82
N ARG A 319 -4.90 -5.57 10.63
CA ARG A 319 -4.68 -5.34 12.05
C ARG A 319 -3.89 -4.07 12.34
N ILE A 320 -3.00 -3.66 11.42
CA ILE A 320 -2.27 -2.40 11.55
C ILE A 320 -3.26 -1.23 11.60
N VAL A 321 -4.24 -1.23 10.70
CA VAL A 321 -5.28 -0.19 10.64
C VAL A 321 -6.21 -0.31 11.83
N GLU A 322 -6.62 -1.52 12.22
CA GLU A 322 -7.44 -1.74 13.42
C GLU A 322 -6.75 -1.23 14.70
N ALA A 323 -5.44 -1.45 14.84
CA ALA A 323 -4.64 -0.94 15.96
C ALA A 323 -4.61 0.58 15.98
N VAL A 324 -4.42 1.20 14.81
CA VAL A 324 -4.45 2.67 14.65
C VAL A 324 -5.83 3.24 15.01
N TYR A 325 -6.91 2.61 14.54
CA TYR A 325 -8.28 3.03 14.86
C TYR A 325 -8.57 3.01 16.36
N LEU A 326 -8.11 1.96 17.04
CA LEU A 326 -8.35 1.71 18.46
C LEU A 326 -7.32 2.35 19.39
N GLU A 327 -6.42 3.19 18.86
CA GLU A 327 -5.36 3.86 19.62
C GLU A 327 -4.48 2.86 20.42
N CYS A 328 -4.29 1.67 19.85
CA CYS A 328 -3.38 0.64 20.32
C CYS A 328 -2.07 0.78 19.55
N VAL A 329 -0.92 0.89 20.23
CA VAL A 329 0.36 1.11 19.54
C VAL A 329 0.70 -0.10 18.66
N PRO A 330 0.78 0.04 17.32
CA PRO A 330 1.08 -1.09 16.46
C PRO A 330 2.48 -1.63 16.71
N VAL A 331 2.62 -2.94 16.80
CA VAL A 331 3.91 -3.64 16.84
C VAL A 331 4.02 -4.50 15.59
N THR A 332 4.75 -4.02 14.59
CA THR A 332 4.91 -4.75 13.32
C THR A 332 5.99 -5.81 13.49
N ILE A 333 5.65 -7.06 13.17
CA ILE A 333 6.59 -8.20 13.21
C ILE A 333 6.65 -8.78 11.81
N SER A 334 7.63 -8.34 11.03
CA SER A 334 7.72 -8.67 9.61
C SER A 334 9.11 -8.33 9.11
N ASP A 335 9.62 -9.13 8.17
CA ASP A 335 10.77 -8.77 7.36
C ASP A 335 10.29 -8.15 6.04
N ASN A 336 11.08 -7.23 5.46
CA ASN A 336 10.86 -6.69 4.11
C ASN A 336 9.54 -5.92 3.87
N TYR A 337 8.79 -5.55 4.91
CA TYR A 337 7.55 -4.81 4.76
C TYR A 337 7.77 -3.29 4.63
N SER A 338 7.40 -2.73 3.48
CA SER A 338 7.25 -1.29 3.32
C SER A 338 5.89 -0.82 3.85
N LEU A 339 5.88 -0.20 5.04
CA LEU A 339 4.63 0.21 5.68
C LEU A 339 3.88 1.31 4.91
N PRO A 340 2.54 1.33 4.96
CA PRO A 340 1.74 2.35 4.29
C PRO A 340 2.14 3.77 4.67
N PHE A 341 2.19 4.66 3.68
CA PHE A 341 2.57 6.07 3.84
C PHE A 341 3.96 6.27 4.48
N SER A 342 4.89 5.32 4.36
CA SER A 342 6.21 5.41 5.02
C SER A 342 7.14 6.48 4.44
N ASP A 343 6.82 7.02 3.28
CA ASP A 343 7.40 8.20 2.63
C ASP A 343 6.96 9.53 3.30
N VAL A 344 5.77 9.55 3.89
CA VAL A 344 5.19 10.72 4.58
C VAL A 344 5.28 10.59 6.10
N LEU A 345 4.88 9.45 6.64
CA LEU A 345 4.73 9.20 8.07
C LEU A 345 6.00 8.56 8.67
N ASN A 346 6.42 9.12 9.80
CA ASN A 346 7.49 8.58 10.61
C ASN A 346 6.94 7.49 11.55
N TRP A 347 6.85 6.26 11.05
CA TRP A 347 6.38 5.09 11.80
C TRP A 347 7.08 4.89 13.14
N LYS A 348 8.39 5.12 13.21
CA LYS A 348 9.18 5.02 14.47
C LYS A 348 8.68 5.95 15.57
N SER A 349 7.92 7.00 15.23
CA SER A 349 7.37 7.92 16.21
C SER A 349 6.11 7.40 16.91
N PHE A 350 5.41 6.42 16.34
CA PHE A 350 4.09 5.95 16.82
C PHE A 350 3.88 4.43 16.79
N SER A 351 4.84 3.64 16.29
CA SER A 351 4.81 2.18 16.30
C SER A 351 6.11 1.59 16.85
N VAL A 352 6.09 0.29 17.15
CA VAL A 352 7.29 -0.51 17.44
C VAL A 352 7.52 -1.45 16.26
N GLN A 353 8.74 -1.51 15.75
CA GLN A 353 9.14 -2.47 14.71
C GLN A 353 10.00 -3.54 15.38
N VAL A 354 9.62 -4.80 15.21
CA VAL A 354 10.31 -5.95 15.81
C VAL A 354 10.69 -6.92 14.69
N SER A 355 11.95 -7.35 14.67
CA SER A 355 12.41 -8.36 13.71
C SER A 355 11.79 -9.73 14.03
N VAL A 356 11.69 -10.62 13.04
CA VAL A 356 11.16 -11.98 13.29
C VAL A 356 12.00 -12.74 14.32
N GLY A 357 13.33 -12.55 14.31
CA GLY A 357 14.25 -13.15 15.29
C GLY A 357 14.06 -12.66 16.73
N ASP A 358 13.44 -11.48 16.91
CA ASP A 358 13.21 -10.88 18.22
C ASP A 358 11.85 -11.24 18.84
N ILE A 359 11.08 -12.14 18.22
CA ILE A 359 9.82 -12.65 18.79
C ILE A 359 10.00 -13.13 20.25
N PRO A 360 11.03 -13.93 20.61
CA PRO A 360 11.27 -14.33 21.99
C PRO A 360 11.51 -13.16 22.97
N ASN A 361 11.97 -12.02 22.46
CA ASN A 361 12.33 -10.85 23.25
C ASN A 361 11.18 -9.83 23.39
N LEU A 362 9.97 -10.12 22.89
CA LEU A 362 8.85 -9.18 22.87
C LEU A 362 8.56 -8.54 24.23
N LYS A 363 8.50 -9.32 25.31
CA LYS A 363 8.24 -8.76 26.65
C LYS A 363 9.32 -7.78 27.07
N LYS A 364 10.61 -8.13 26.89
CA LYS A 364 11.75 -7.26 27.20
C LYS A 364 11.70 -5.96 26.39
N ILE A 365 11.42 -6.05 25.09
CA ILE A 365 11.35 -4.89 24.19
C ILE A 365 10.22 -3.95 24.62
N LEU A 366 9.02 -4.50 24.85
CA LEU A 366 7.82 -3.71 25.14
C LEU A 366 7.82 -3.12 26.55
N THR A 367 8.36 -3.82 27.56
CA THR A 367 8.52 -3.27 28.92
C THR A 367 9.67 -2.28 29.02
N GLY A 368 10.67 -2.36 28.13
CA GLY A 368 11.74 -1.36 28.01
C GLY A 368 11.26 0.02 27.55
N ILE A 369 10.05 0.13 26.99
CA ILE A 369 9.45 1.41 26.60
C ILE A 369 8.88 2.10 27.84
N SER A 370 9.49 3.23 28.22
CA SER A 370 9.02 3.98 29.39
C SER A 370 7.54 4.41 29.27
N PRO A 371 6.80 4.54 30.39
CA PRO A 371 5.42 5.00 30.36
C PRO A 371 5.22 6.35 29.63
N ARG A 372 6.17 7.28 29.80
CA ARG A 372 6.16 8.58 29.10
C ARG A 372 6.27 8.41 27.59
N GLN A 373 7.16 7.53 27.13
CA GLN A 373 7.32 7.25 25.71
C GLN A 373 6.06 6.56 25.14
N TYR A 374 5.52 5.58 25.84
CA TYR A 374 4.27 4.91 25.44
C TYR A 374 3.11 5.91 25.28
N ILE A 375 2.90 6.81 26.24
CA ILE A 375 1.85 7.84 26.16
C ILE A 375 2.04 8.74 24.92
N ARG A 376 3.29 9.10 24.60
CA ARG A 376 3.60 9.89 23.38
C ARG A 376 3.25 9.10 22.12
N MET A 377 3.62 7.82 22.06
CA MET A 377 3.29 6.95 20.91
C MET A 377 1.78 6.83 20.74
N GLN A 378 1.03 6.54 21.81
CA GLN A 378 -0.43 6.44 21.77
C GLN A 378 -1.10 7.73 21.26
N ARG A 379 -0.67 8.90 21.75
CA ARG A 379 -1.18 10.20 21.26
C ARG A 379 -0.90 10.39 19.77
N ARG A 380 0.26 9.95 19.29
CA ARG A 380 0.63 10.04 17.89
C ARG A 380 -0.15 9.06 17.02
N VAL A 381 -0.46 7.85 17.51
CA VAL A 381 -1.39 6.92 16.85
C VAL A 381 -2.74 7.61 16.59
N ARG A 382 -3.28 8.33 17.59
CA ARG A 382 -4.51 9.12 17.42
C ARG A 382 -4.37 10.19 16.32
N VAL A 383 -3.23 10.88 16.23
CA VAL A 383 -2.99 11.90 15.20
C VAL A 383 -2.96 11.28 13.80
N VAL A 384 -2.22 10.18 13.61
CA VAL A 384 -2.09 9.55 12.27
C VAL A 384 -3.35 8.83 11.82
N ARG A 385 -4.27 8.51 12.74
CA ARG A 385 -5.53 7.80 12.45
C ARG A 385 -6.29 8.38 11.26
N ARG A 386 -6.33 9.70 11.10
CA ARG A 386 -7.03 10.37 9.99
C ARG A 386 -6.55 9.90 8.62
N HIS A 387 -5.28 9.55 8.46
CA HIS A 387 -4.69 9.13 7.18
C HIS A 387 -5.07 7.70 6.79
N PHE A 388 -5.56 6.93 7.75
CA PHE A 388 -6.03 5.57 7.52
C PHE A 388 -7.56 5.50 7.39
N MET A 389 -8.27 6.62 7.58
CA MET A 389 -9.72 6.65 7.47
C MET A 389 -10.15 6.64 6.02
N VAL A 390 -11.15 5.80 5.71
CA VAL A 390 -11.75 5.78 4.39
C VAL A 390 -12.66 6.99 4.23
N ASN A 391 -12.49 7.75 3.14
CA ASN A 391 -13.36 8.86 2.81
C ASN A 391 -14.78 8.35 2.54
N ASN A 392 -15.68 8.55 3.51
CA ASN A 392 -17.11 8.38 3.30
C ASN A 392 -17.63 9.68 2.69
N ARG A 393 -17.65 9.78 1.36
CA ARG A 393 -18.47 10.81 0.70
C ARG A 393 -19.94 10.48 1.01
N ARG A 394 -20.47 11.04 2.10
CA ARG A 394 -21.88 11.40 2.12
C ARG A 394 -22.01 12.66 1.25
N SER A 395 -22.89 12.57 0.27
CA SER A 395 -23.47 13.65 -0.53
C SER A 395 -23.28 15.08 0.00
N GLY A 396 -22.78 15.96 -0.88
CA GLY A 396 -23.08 17.39 -0.87
C GLY A 396 -22.33 18.26 0.15
N SER A 397 -21.33 18.98 -0.34
CA SER A 397 -21.08 20.38 0.01
C SER A 397 -20.50 21.07 -1.21
#